data_AF-K9AKC1-F1
#
_entry.id   AF-K9AKC1-F1
#
_cell.length_a   1.000
_cell.length_b   1.000
_cell.length_c   1.000
_cell.angle_alpha   90.00
_cell.angle_beta   90.00
_cell.angle_gamma   90.00
#
_symmetry.space_group_name_H-M   'P 1'
#
loop_
_entity.id
_entity.type
_entity.pdbx_description
1 polymer ?
#
loop_
_entity_poly.entity_id
_entity_poly.type
_entity_poly.pdbx_seq_one_letter_code
_entity_poly.pdbx_strand_id
1 'polypeptide(L)'
;MSKSTYNKLEKMNGMFNILEQQIIHSKDMAHFRKDFFYVNHAHRENYEALRVYYTDSEHNPVLDGACYIVALPEIFNSVDIFKSPLPFSWVYDENGLTDTMKNLSVPLQYLVAAALETSDVQIFKPSGFTMGMNNWNIAQMKIFWQYTALVRKDAQ
;
A
#
# COMPACT_ATOMS: atom_id res chain seq x y z
N MET A 1 -6.37 -9.35 49.27
CA MET A 1 -5.56 -9.49 48.03
C MET A 1 -4.23 -8.77 48.22
N SER A 2 -3.11 -9.33 47.79
CA SER A 2 -1.79 -8.71 47.97
C SER A 2 -1.62 -7.48 47.08
N LYS A 3 -0.85 -6.47 47.51
CA LYS A 3 -0.47 -5.28 46.70
C LYS A 3 0.12 -5.66 45.32
N SER A 4 0.78 -6.82 45.23
CA SER A 4 1.32 -7.37 43.98
C SER A 4 0.23 -7.81 43.01
N THR A 5 -0.88 -8.36 43.51
CA THR A 5 -2.04 -8.76 42.71
C THR A 5 -2.77 -7.55 42.12
N TYR A 6 -2.91 -6.46 42.88
CA TYR A 6 -3.50 -5.21 42.41
C TYR A 6 -2.68 -4.55 41.28
N ASN A 7 -1.36 -4.44 41.46
CA ASN A 7 -0.46 -3.90 40.43
C ASN A 7 -0.47 -4.71 39.12
N LYS A 8 -0.67 -6.03 39.19
CA LYS A 8 -0.81 -6.87 37.99
C LYS A 8 -2.15 -6.62 37.29
N LEU A 9 -3.24 -6.47 38.03
CA LEU A 9 -4.56 -6.17 37.48
C LEU A 9 -4.61 -4.79 36.80
N GLU A 10 -4.02 -3.75 37.40
CA GLU A 10 -3.92 -2.43 36.74
C GLU A 10 -3.12 -2.48 35.44
N LYS A 11 -2.00 -3.20 35.41
CA LYS A 11 -1.21 -3.39 34.18
C LYS A 11 -2.00 -4.13 33.10
N MET A 12 -2.74 -5.19 33.47
CA MET A 12 -3.58 -5.93 32.53
C MET A 12 -4.72 -5.07 31.98
N ASN A 13 -5.37 -4.26 32.82
CA ASN A 13 -6.41 -3.33 32.38
C ASN A 13 -5.85 -2.23 31.47
N GLY A 14 -4.66 -1.70 31.78
CA GLY A 14 -3.95 -0.75 30.92
C GLY A 14 -3.63 -1.32 29.55
N MET A 15 -3.13 -2.56 29.49
CA MET A 15 -2.91 -3.28 28.23
C MET A 15 -4.22 -3.51 27.46
N PHE A 16 -5.30 -3.89 28.14
CA PHE A 16 -6.60 -4.14 27.50
C PHE A 16 -7.18 -2.86 26.90
N ASN A 17 -7.11 -1.73 27.59
CA ASN A 17 -7.56 -0.45 27.07
C ASN A 17 -6.79 -0.02 25.81
N ILE A 18 -5.47 -0.22 25.78
CA ILE A 18 -4.65 0.07 24.59
C ILE A 18 -5.08 -0.81 23.42
N LEU A 19 -5.31 -2.10 23.68
CA LEU A 19 -5.73 -3.06 22.66
C LEU A 19 -7.15 -2.75 22.14
N GLU A 20 -8.07 -2.35 23.02
CA GLU A 20 -9.41 -1.91 22.64
C GLU A 20 -9.36 -0.67 21.75
N GLN A 21 -8.54 0.32 22.10
CA GLN A 21 -8.35 1.52 21.26
C GLN A 21 -7.74 1.16 19.90
N GLN A 22 -6.79 0.23 19.83
CA GLN A 22 -6.25 -0.26 18.55
C GLN A 22 -7.30 -0.99 17.70
N ILE A 23 -8.17 -1.79 18.32
CA ILE A 23 -9.28 -2.45 17.62
C ILE A 23 -10.29 -1.44 17.09
N ILE A 24 -10.62 -0.40 17.86
CA ILE A 24 -11.54 0.66 17.42
C ILE A 24 -10.91 1.43 16.25
N HIS A 25 -9.67 1.89 16.42
CA HIS A 25 -8.95 2.62 15.38
C HIS A 25 -8.84 1.82 14.07
N SER A 26 -8.46 0.53 14.16
CA SER A 26 -8.38 -0.33 12.97
C SER A 26 -9.74 -0.53 12.28
N LYS A 27 -10.85 -0.60 13.02
CA LYS A 27 -12.21 -0.65 12.45
C LYS A 27 -12.57 0.65 11.74
N ASP A 28 -12.31 1.80 12.35
CA ASP A 28 -12.61 3.11 11.75
C ASP A 28 -11.82 3.30 10.45
N MET A 29 -10.53 2.93 10.47
CA MET A 29 -9.71 2.95 9.27
C MET A 29 -10.23 1.96 8.21
N ALA A 30 -10.67 0.76 8.61
CA ALA A 30 -11.28 -0.20 7.69
C ALA A 30 -12.58 0.31 7.08
N HIS A 31 -13.37 1.09 7.81
CA HIS A 31 -14.56 1.76 7.29
C HIS A 31 -14.20 2.85 6.26
N PHE A 32 -13.22 3.71 6.59
CA PHE A 32 -12.75 4.76 5.68
C PHE A 32 -12.22 4.18 4.35
N ARG A 33 -11.47 3.07 4.42
CA ARG A 33 -10.94 2.40 3.22
C ARG A 33 -12.04 1.82 2.32
N LYS A 34 -13.24 1.51 2.83
CA LYS A 34 -14.33 0.98 1.97
C LYS A 34 -14.75 1.97 0.89
N ASP A 35 -14.57 3.25 1.15
CA ASP A 35 -14.99 4.34 0.28
C ASP A 35 -13.89 4.78 -0.70
N PHE A 36 -12.73 4.12 -0.66
CA PHE A 36 -11.66 4.36 -1.63
C PHE A 36 -12.09 3.96 -3.04
N PHE A 37 -11.43 4.57 -4.02
CA PHE A 37 -11.57 4.12 -5.39
C PHE A 37 -10.91 2.75 -5.55
N TYR A 38 -11.64 1.79 -6.10
CA TYR A 38 -11.10 0.50 -6.54
C TYR A 38 -11.57 0.22 -7.96
N VAL A 39 -10.73 -0.40 -8.80
CA VAL A 39 -11.14 -0.78 -10.17
C VAL A 39 -12.24 -1.84 -10.17
N ASN A 40 -12.25 -2.72 -9.17
CA ASN A 40 -13.27 -3.74 -8.94
C ASN A 40 -13.17 -4.29 -7.50
N HIS A 41 -14.02 -5.27 -7.17
CA HIS A 41 -14.00 -5.93 -5.87
C HIS A 41 -12.67 -6.65 -5.56
N ALA A 42 -12.11 -7.35 -6.57
CA ALA A 42 -10.85 -8.07 -6.41
C ALA A 42 -9.69 -7.15 -6.01
N HIS A 43 -9.64 -5.94 -6.57
CA HIS A 43 -8.65 -4.93 -6.19
C HIS A 43 -8.71 -4.61 -4.69
N ARG A 44 -9.91 -4.48 -4.13
CA ARG A 44 -10.10 -4.22 -2.70
C ARG A 44 -9.68 -5.41 -1.83
N GLU A 45 -10.08 -6.62 -2.22
CA GLU A 45 -9.71 -7.84 -1.49
C GLU A 45 -8.19 -8.05 -1.47
N ASN A 46 -7.55 -7.89 -2.63
CA ASN A 46 -6.10 -7.95 -2.76
C ASN A 46 -5.41 -6.91 -1.88
N TYR A 47 -5.93 -5.68 -1.86
CA TYR A 47 -5.35 -4.61 -1.07
C TYR A 47 -5.40 -4.89 0.44
N GLU A 48 -6.54 -5.34 0.96
CA GLU A 48 -6.63 -5.69 2.39
C GLU A 48 -5.72 -6.88 2.72
N ALA A 49 -5.60 -7.88 1.82
CA ALA A 49 -4.68 -9.00 2.01
C ALA A 49 -3.21 -8.54 2.06
N LEU A 50 -2.80 -7.63 1.17
CA LEU A 50 -1.43 -7.11 1.13
C LEU A 50 -1.09 -6.29 2.36
N ARG A 51 -2.03 -5.54 2.94
CA ARG A 51 -1.80 -4.78 4.19
C ARG A 51 -1.58 -5.70 5.38
N VAL A 52 -2.26 -6.84 5.42
CA VAL A 52 -2.04 -7.86 6.46
C VAL A 52 -0.67 -8.50 6.30
N TYR A 53 -0.23 -8.73 5.07
CA TYR A 53 1.09 -9.30 4.79
C TYR A 53 2.22 -8.30 5.08
N TYR A 54 2.10 -7.07 4.60
CA TYR A 54 3.04 -5.97 4.88
C TYR A 54 2.55 -5.17 6.09
N THR A 55 2.77 -5.70 7.29
CA THR A 55 2.29 -5.13 8.57
C THR A 55 2.69 -3.68 8.79
N ASP A 56 3.84 -3.27 8.24
CA ASP A 56 4.34 -1.89 8.35
C ASP A 56 3.48 -0.87 7.60
N SER A 57 2.57 -1.33 6.72
CA SER A 57 1.65 -0.48 5.95
C SER A 57 0.69 0.31 6.83
N GLU A 58 0.44 -0.13 8.07
CA GLU A 58 -0.39 0.60 9.02
C GLU A 58 0.22 1.97 9.36
N HIS A 59 1.54 1.99 9.57
CA HIS A 59 2.29 3.15 10.04
C HIS A 59 3.06 3.88 8.93
N ASN A 60 3.29 3.24 7.79
CA ASN A 60 4.03 3.81 6.66
C ASN A 60 3.10 4.12 5.47
N PRO A 61 2.72 5.40 5.23
CA PRO A 61 1.85 5.80 4.11
C PRO A 61 2.38 5.38 2.74
N VAL A 62 3.70 5.38 2.54
CA VAL A 62 4.34 5.00 1.29
C VAL A 62 4.15 3.50 1.05
N LEU A 63 4.30 2.69 2.09
CA LEU A 63 4.09 1.25 2.01
C LEU A 63 2.61 0.90 1.83
N ASP A 64 1.70 1.63 2.48
CA ASP A 64 0.25 1.49 2.27
C ASP A 64 -0.15 1.80 0.82
N GLY A 65 0.39 2.90 0.28
CA GLY A 65 0.22 3.26 -1.13
C GLY A 65 0.80 2.20 -2.08
N ALA A 66 1.97 1.65 -1.76
CA ALA A 66 2.56 0.56 -2.54
C ALA A 66 1.68 -0.70 -2.54
N CYS A 67 1.12 -1.08 -1.40
CA CYS A 67 0.16 -2.18 -1.30
C CYS A 67 -1.07 -1.93 -2.18
N TYR A 68 -1.57 -0.69 -2.23
CA TYR A 68 -2.70 -0.32 -3.08
C TYR A 68 -2.38 -0.46 -4.58
N ILE A 69 -1.21 -0.03 -5.05
CA ILE A 69 -0.83 -0.19 -6.47
C ILE A 69 -0.64 -1.66 -6.82
N VAL A 70 0.07 -2.41 -5.98
CA VAL A 70 0.39 -3.83 -6.22
C VAL A 70 -0.86 -4.72 -6.13
N ALA A 71 -1.91 -4.26 -5.44
CA ALA A 71 -3.19 -4.94 -5.37
C ALA A 71 -3.98 -4.97 -6.70
N LEU A 72 -3.62 -4.12 -7.67
CA LEU A 72 -4.29 -4.08 -8.96
C LEU A 72 -4.29 -5.48 -9.58
N PRO A 73 -5.45 -6.03 -10.00
CA PRO A 73 -5.53 -7.44 -10.42
C PRO A 73 -4.56 -7.83 -11.55
N GLU A 74 -4.27 -6.90 -12.48
CA GLU A 74 -3.26 -7.12 -13.53
C GLU A 74 -1.85 -7.34 -12.97
N ILE A 75 -1.48 -6.67 -11.87
CA ILE A 75 -0.20 -6.85 -11.19
C ILE A 75 -0.28 -8.07 -10.27
N PHE A 76 -1.32 -8.12 -9.41
CA PHE A 76 -1.47 -9.14 -8.38
C PHE A 76 -1.49 -10.56 -8.93
N ASN A 77 -2.13 -10.78 -10.09
CA ASN A 77 -2.20 -12.11 -10.69
C ASN A 77 -0.96 -12.47 -11.51
N SER A 78 -0.14 -11.48 -11.88
CA SER A 78 1.04 -11.67 -12.73
C SER A 78 2.35 -11.74 -11.94
N VAL A 79 2.32 -11.32 -10.68
CA VAL A 79 3.50 -11.20 -9.82
C VAL A 79 3.29 -12.00 -8.54
N ASP A 80 4.30 -12.79 -8.17
CA ASP A 80 4.31 -13.49 -6.88
C ASP A 80 4.74 -12.53 -5.75
N ILE A 81 3.80 -11.67 -5.33
CA ILE A 81 4.05 -10.57 -4.39
C ILE A 81 4.43 -11.09 -3.00
N PHE A 82 3.91 -12.26 -2.60
CA PHE A 82 4.13 -12.83 -1.27
C PHE A 82 5.49 -13.50 -1.11
N LYS A 83 6.30 -13.59 -2.17
CA LYS A 83 7.72 -13.96 -2.05
C LYS A 83 8.64 -12.77 -1.87
N SER A 84 8.15 -11.57 -2.17
CA SER A 84 8.94 -10.35 -2.15
C SER A 84 9.02 -9.79 -0.72
N PRO A 85 10.20 -9.39 -0.24
CA PRO A 85 10.33 -8.73 1.05
C PRO A 85 9.77 -7.30 1.03
N LEU A 86 9.72 -6.65 -0.13
CA LEU A 86 9.16 -5.32 -0.34
C LEU A 86 8.18 -5.33 -1.51
N PRO A 87 7.11 -4.50 -1.50
CA PRO A 87 6.09 -4.53 -2.55
C PRO A 87 6.60 -4.34 -3.97
N PHE A 88 7.71 -3.64 -4.16
CA PHE A 88 8.29 -3.33 -5.48
C PHE A 88 9.66 -3.99 -5.74
N SER A 89 10.11 -4.94 -4.92
CA SER A 89 11.43 -5.58 -5.14
C SER A 89 11.53 -6.37 -6.45
N TRP A 90 10.40 -6.69 -7.07
CA TRP A 90 10.34 -7.38 -8.36
C TRP A 90 10.43 -6.44 -9.58
N VAL A 91 10.46 -5.11 -9.38
CA VAL A 91 10.36 -4.14 -10.49
C VAL A 91 11.68 -3.96 -11.25
N TYR A 92 12.80 -3.91 -10.53
CA TYR A 92 14.13 -3.72 -11.10
C TYR A 92 15.19 -4.52 -10.36
N ASP A 93 16.26 -4.86 -11.07
CA ASP A 93 17.46 -5.53 -10.57
C ASP A 93 18.73 -4.79 -11.04
N GLU A 94 19.89 -5.41 -10.85
CA GLU A 94 21.20 -4.88 -11.27
C GLU A 94 21.34 -4.66 -12.79
N ASN A 95 20.52 -5.32 -13.60
CA ASN A 95 20.49 -5.20 -15.06
C ASN A 95 19.40 -4.24 -15.57
N GLY A 96 18.66 -3.60 -14.66
CA GLY A 96 17.59 -2.66 -14.97
C GLY A 96 16.20 -3.25 -14.71
N LEU A 97 15.24 -3.00 -15.59
CA LEU A 97 13.86 -3.49 -15.39
C LEU A 97 13.78 -5.00 -15.58
N THR A 98 13.11 -5.67 -14.65
CA THR A 98 12.84 -7.10 -14.74
C THR A 98 11.85 -7.40 -15.88
N ASP A 99 11.85 -8.64 -16.36
CA ASP A 99 10.89 -9.07 -17.39
C ASP A 99 9.45 -9.06 -16.88
N THR A 100 9.26 -9.27 -15.57
CA THR A 100 7.97 -9.13 -14.90
C THR A 100 7.40 -7.73 -15.08
N MET A 101 8.21 -6.69 -14.86
CA MET A 101 7.79 -5.30 -15.06
C MET A 101 7.52 -4.99 -16.54
N LYS A 102 8.36 -5.48 -17.46
CA LYS A 102 8.19 -5.27 -18.90
C LYS A 102 6.91 -5.91 -19.46
N ASN A 103 6.44 -7.01 -18.86
CA ASN A 103 5.24 -7.71 -19.28
C ASN A 103 3.93 -7.01 -18.83
N LEU A 104 4.01 -6.01 -17.94
CA LEU A 104 2.84 -5.22 -17.57
C LEU A 104 2.43 -4.26 -18.68
N SER A 105 1.16 -3.86 -18.68
CA SER A 105 0.69 -2.83 -19.61
C SER A 105 1.43 -1.50 -19.36
N VAL A 106 1.78 -0.79 -20.44
CA VAL A 106 2.56 0.46 -20.39
C VAL A 106 2.00 1.49 -19.39
N PRO A 107 0.67 1.73 -19.31
CA PRO A 107 0.13 2.66 -18.32
C PRO A 107 0.34 2.21 -16.86
N LEU A 108 0.32 0.90 -16.59
CA LEU A 108 0.61 0.35 -15.26
C LEU A 108 2.10 0.46 -14.93
N GLN A 109 2.98 0.27 -15.92
CA GLN A 109 4.42 0.51 -15.74
C GLN A 109 4.67 1.95 -15.27
N TYR A 110 3.96 2.93 -15.83
CA TYR A 110 4.05 4.32 -15.38
C TYR A 110 3.51 4.51 -13.96
N LEU A 111 2.43 3.82 -13.56
CA LEU A 111 1.91 3.91 -12.19
C LEU A 111 2.90 3.35 -11.17
N VAL A 112 3.51 2.19 -11.46
CA VAL A 112 4.54 1.58 -10.61
C VAL A 112 5.78 2.48 -10.54
N ALA A 113 6.22 3.04 -11.67
CA ALA A 113 7.33 3.99 -11.68
C ALA A 113 7.04 5.26 -10.89
N ALA A 114 5.86 5.86 -11.06
CA ALA A 114 5.44 7.02 -10.29
C ALA A 114 5.31 6.70 -8.79
N ALA A 115 4.97 5.46 -8.44
CA ALA A 115 4.96 5.02 -7.06
C ALA A 115 6.38 4.90 -6.47
N LEU A 116 7.34 4.38 -7.24
CA LEU A 116 8.75 4.35 -6.84
C LEU A 116 9.36 5.75 -6.69
N GLU A 117 8.93 6.69 -7.52
CA GLU A 117 9.38 8.09 -7.48
C GLU A 117 9.01 8.79 -6.16
N THR A 118 7.95 8.36 -5.45
CA THR A 118 7.64 8.92 -4.11
C THR A 118 8.66 8.53 -3.05
N SER A 119 9.44 7.48 -3.32
CA SER A 119 10.56 7.01 -2.49
C SER A 119 11.92 7.46 -3.04
N ASP A 120 11.93 8.47 -3.93
CA ASP A 120 13.14 9.00 -4.60
C ASP A 120 13.87 7.97 -5.48
N VAL A 121 13.16 6.94 -5.96
CA VAL A 121 13.71 5.93 -6.86
C VAL A 121 13.21 6.19 -8.29
N GLN A 122 14.10 6.68 -9.15
CA GLN A 122 13.78 6.97 -10.54
C GLN A 122 14.24 5.86 -11.49
N ILE A 123 13.28 5.12 -12.05
CA ILE A 123 13.54 4.03 -13.00
C ILE A 123 13.38 4.42 -14.48
N PHE A 124 12.69 5.53 -14.77
CA PHE A 124 12.45 6.01 -16.14
C PHE A 124 12.95 7.44 -16.37
N LYS A 125 13.36 7.70 -17.62
CA LYS A 125 13.67 9.04 -18.13
C LYS A 125 13.11 9.18 -19.55
N PRO A 126 12.04 9.98 -19.80
CA PRO A 126 11.28 10.81 -18.85
C PRO A 126 10.62 10.03 -17.69
N SER A 127 10.35 10.70 -16.57
CA SER A 127 9.82 10.06 -15.35
C SER A 127 8.48 9.34 -15.59
N GLY A 128 8.19 8.33 -14.78
CA GLY A 128 6.91 7.61 -14.75
C GLY A 128 5.75 8.56 -14.51
N PHE A 129 5.90 9.52 -13.59
CA PHE A 129 4.90 10.58 -13.39
C PHE A 129 4.67 11.42 -14.66
N THR A 130 5.73 11.91 -15.31
CA THR A 130 5.62 12.71 -16.54
C THR A 130 4.95 11.92 -17.66
N MET A 131 5.33 10.66 -17.85
CA MET A 131 4.75 9.79 -18.86
C MET A 131 3.29 9.48 -18.53
N GLY A 132 2.97 9.23 -17.25
CA GLY A 132 1.62 9.01 -16.76
C GLY A 132 0.69 10.18 -17.04
N MET A 133 1.07 11.39 -16.63
CA MET A 133 0.24 12.59 -16.81
C MET A 133 -0.13 12.89 -18.27
N ASN A 134 0.70 12.47 -19.22
CA ASN A 134 0.45 12.67 -20.64
C ASN A 134 -0.34 11.53 -21.31
N ASN A 135 -0.48 10.37 -20.65
CA ASN A 135 -0.99 9.15 -21.30
C ASN A 135 -2.08 8.41 -20.50
N TRP A 136 -2.28 8.72 -19.22
CA TRP A 136 -3.26 8.02 -18.39
C TRP A 136 -4.69 8.38 -18.77
N ASN A 137 -5.53 7.35 -18.87
CA ASN A 137 -6.97 7.50 -18.98
C ASN A 137 -7.60 7.81 -17.60
N ILE A 138 -8.92 8.07 -17.59
CA ILE A 138 -9.64 8.44 -16.36
C ILE A 138 -9.53 7.37 -15.28
N ALA A 139 -9.54 6.08 -15.62
CA ALA A 139 -9.43 5.01 -14.64
C ALA A 139 -8.04 5.03 -13.98
N GLN A 140 -6.98 5.19 -14.76
CA GLN A 140 -5.60 5.29 -14.26
C GLN A 140 -5.39 6.56 -13.43
N MET A 141 -5.98 7.68 -13.83
CA MET A 141 -5.96 8.92 -13.03
C MET A 141 -6.64 8.74 -11.68
N LYS A 142 -7.80 8.06 -11.62
CA LYS A 142 -8.46 7.75 -10.34
C LYS A 142 -7.62 6.84 -9.44
N ILE A 143 -6.95 5.84 -10.01
CA ILE A 143 -5.99 5.00 -9.28
C ILE A 143 -4.87 5.89 -8.73
N PHE A 144 -4.28 6.74 -9.56
CA PHE A 144 -3.18 7.61 -9.16
C PHE A 144 -3.60 8.59 -8.06
N TRP A 145 -4.77 9.22 -8.16
CA TRP A 145 -5.29 10.12 -7.12
C TRP A 145 -5.56 9.42 -5.79
N GLN A 146 -6.09 8.20 -5.83
CA GLN A 146 -6.28 7.40 -4.62
C GLN A 146 -4.94 7.03 -3.99
N TYR A 147 -3.95 6.67 -4.81
CA TYR A 147 -2.59 6.41 -4.36
C TYR A 147 -1.96 7.63 -3.71
N THR A 148 -2.04 8.82 -4.33
CA THR A 148 -1.46 10.03 -3.75
C THR A 148 -2.17 10.43 -2.45
N ALA A 149 -3.50 10.25 -2.36
CA ALA A 149 -4.25 10.48 -1.12
C ALA A 149 -3.78 9.56 0.02
N LEU A 150 -3.47 8.29 -0.28
CA LEU A 150 -2.90 7.35 0.69
C LEU A 150 -1.52 7.78 1.18
N VAL A 151 -0.61 8.11 0.24
CA VAL A 151 0.76 8.52 0.56
C VAL A 151 0.79 9.83 1.36
N ARG A 152 -0.17 10.73 1.11
CA ARG A 152 -0.30 12.03 1.77
C ARG A 152 -1.34 12.02 2.90
N LYS A 153 -1.69 10.88 3.49
CA LYS A 153 -2.72 10.79 4.55
C LYS A 153 -2.46 11.69 5.76
N ASP A 154 -1.18 12.01 6.03
CA ASP A 154 -0.75 12.85 7.14
C ASP A 154 -0.46 14.32 6.73
N ALA A 155 -0.77 14.69 5.49
CA ALA A 155 -0.54 16.05 5.00
C ALA A 155 -1.54 17.04 5.65
N GLN A 156 -0.99 18.02 6.37
CA GLN A 156 -1.71 19.18 6.88
C GLN A 156 -1.90 20.26 5.82
#